data_AF-A0AAE9RTC3-F1
#
_entry.id   AF-A0AAE9RTC3-F1
#
_cell.length_a   1.000
_cell.length_b   1.000
_cell.length_c   1.000
_cell.angle_alpha   90.00
_cell.angle_beta   90.00
_cell.angle_gamma   90.00
#
_symmetry.space_group_name_H-M   'P 1'
#
loop_
_entity.id
_entity.type
_entity.pdbx_description
1 polymer ?
#
loop_
_entity_poly.entity_id
_entity_poly.type
_entity_poly.pdbx_seq_one_letter_code
_entity_poly.pdbx_strand_id
1 'polypeptide(L)' 'MAKSKFERTKPHVNIGTIGHVDHGKTSLTAAITKFFGE' A
#
# COMPACT_ATOMS: atom_id res chain seq x y z
N MET A 1 7.68 -15.62 -17.64
CA MET A 1 8.17 -16.28 -16.41
C MET A 1 7.06 -16.28 -15.38
N ALA A 2 6.68 -17.44 -14.84
CA ALA A 2 5.72 -17.46 -13.74
C ALA A 2 6.37 -16.77 -12.53
N LYS A 3 5.69 -15.76 -11.97
CA LYS A 3 6.14 -15.18 -10.70
C LYS A 3 6.10 -16.29 -9.65
N SER A 4 7.14 -16.37 -8.82
CA SER A 4 7.15 -17.28 -7.68
C SER A 4 5.92 -17.06 -6.81
N LYS A 5 5.41 -18.13 -6.18
CA LYS A 5 4.33 -18.02 -5.21
C LYS A 5 4.76 -17.07 -4.08
N PHE A 6 3.95 -16.06 -3.80
CA PHE A 6 4.21 -15.13 -2.70
C PHE A 6 3.89 -15.83 -1.37
N GLU A 7 4.91 -16.00 -0.54
CA GLU A 7 4.76 -16.58 0.80
C GLU A 7 4.58 -15.44 1.83
N ARG A 8 3.43 -15.43 2.51
CA ARG A 8 3.07 -14.41 3.50
C ARG A 8 3.68 -14.72 4.87
N THR A 9 4.99 -14.49 5.01
CA THR A 9 5.71 -14.74 6.28
C THR A 9 5.69 -13.55 7.23
N LYS A 10 5.56 -12.32 6.72
CA LYS A 10 5.49 -11.09 7.51
C LYS A 10 4.09 -10.89 8.10
N PRO A 11 3.95 -10.23 9.27
CA PRO A 11 2.66 -9.79 9.78
C PRO A 11 1.91 -8.96 8.74
N HIS A 12 0.62 -9.26 8.56
CA HIS A 12 -0.22 -8.63 7.55
C HIS A 12 -1.38 -7.89 8.21
N VAL A 13 -1.65 -6.67 7.74
CA VAL A 13 -2.77 -5.85 8.23
C VAL A 13 -3.58 -5.35 7.03
N ASN A 14 -4.91 -5.43 7.12
CA ASN A 14 -5.82 -4.85 6.13
C ASN A 14 -6.09 -3.39 6.50
N ILE A 15 -5.72 -2.46 5.63
CA ILE A 15 -5.91 -1.01 5.85
C ILE A 15 -6.45 -0.32 4.59
N GLY A 16 -6.93 0.91 4.75
CA GLY A 16 -7.33 1.77 3.63
C GLY A 16 -7.33 3.24 4.02
N THR A 17 -7.18 4.12 3.03
CA THR A 17 -7.18 5.58 3.20
C THR A 17 -8.59 6.14 2.92
N ILE A 18 -9.25 6.73 3.92
CA ILE A 18 -10.62 7.28 3.82
C ILE A 18 -10.66 8.79 4.09
N GLY A 19 -11.73 9.48 3.67
CA GLY A 19 -11.90 10.94 3.90
C GLY A 19 -12.59 11.70 2.75
N HIS A 20 -12.78 13.01 2.91
CA HIS A 20 -13.47 13.90 1.96
C HIS A 20 -12.71 14.09 0.63
N VAL A 21 -13.41 14.44 -0.45
CA VAL A 21 -12.80 14.73 -1.77
C VAL A 21 -11.71 15.80 -1.63
N ASP A 22 -10.68 15.72 -2.46
CA ASP A 22 -9.53 16.64 -2.50
C ASP A 22 -8.62 16.70 -1.25
N HIS A 23 -8.87 15.88 -0.21
CA HIS A 23 -7.97 15.79 0.96
C HIS A 23 -6.71 14.93 0.73
N GLY A 24 -6.34 14.66 -0.51
CA GLY A 24 -5.05 14.05 -0.83
C GLY A 24 -4.89 12.55 -0.51
N LYS A 25 -5.97 11.79 -0.36
CA LYS A 25 -5.90 10.33 -0.08
C LYS A 25 -5.02 9.56 -1.07
N THR A 26 -5.18 9.85 -2.37
CA THR A 26 -4.37 9.23 -3.44
C THR A 26 -2.90 9.65 -3.35
N SER A 27 -2.64 10.93 -3.12
CA SER A 27 -1.28 11.48 -2.99
C SER A 27 -0.55 10.88 -1.78
N LEU A 28 -1.25 10.73 -0.65
CA LEU A 28 -0.70 10.11 0.55
C LEU A 28 -0.35 8.63 0.31
N THR A 29 -1.25 7.86 -0.28
CA THR A 29 -0.98 6.45 -0.62
C THR A 29 0.22 6.32 -1.56
N ALA A 30 0.36 7.21 -2.56
CA ALA A 30 1.51 7.21 -3.46
C ALA A 30 2.82 7.54 -2.74
N ALA A 31 2.81 8.49 -1.80
CA ALA A 31 3.98 8.83 -1.00
C ALA A 31 4.40 7.67 -0.09
N ILE A 32 3.44 7.00 0.56
CA ILE A 32 3.73 5.83 1.40
C ILE A 32 4.46 4.76 0.58
N THR A 33 3.93 4.39 -0.59
CA THR A 33 4.58 3.40 -1.47
C THR A 33 5.95 3.86 -1.94
N LYS A 34 6.12 5.15 -2.31
CA LYS A 34 7.39 5.67 -2.82
C LYS A 34 8.51 5.65 -1.78
N PHE A 35 8.21 5.96 -0.52
CA PHE A 35 9.22 6.14 0.52
C PHE A 35 9.38 4.94 1.46
N PHE A 36 8.34 4.11 1.60
CA PHE A 36 8.33 2.98 2.53
C PHE A 36 7.99 1.63 1.87
N GLY A 37 7.66 1.61 0.57
CA GLY A 37 7.52 0.37 -0.18
C GLY A 37 8.89 -0.28 -0.43
N GLU A 38 9.00 -1.57 -0.11
CA GLU A 38 10.14 -2.41 -0.52
C GLU A 38 10.17 -2.64 -2.03
#